data_AF-A0A1F5GJF5-F1
#
_entry.id   AF-A0A1F5GJF5-F1
#
_cell.length_a   1.000
_cell.length_b   1.000
_cell.length_c   1.000
_cell.angle_alpha   90.00
_cell.angle_beta   90.00
_cell.angle_gamma   90.00
#
_symmetry.space_group_name_H-M   'P 1'
#
loop_
_entity.id
_entity.type
_entity.pdbx_description
1 polymer ?
#
loop_
_entity_poly.entity_id
_entity_poly.type
_entity_poly.pdbx_seq_one_letter_code
_entity_poly.pdbx_strand_id
1 'polypeptide(L)'
;MKKKDLMELKNKNIEEIQKKIDQLVSEIVVNKLELKMGKLKNVHLISKKKKDLARLETILKLKYFAIKPNISEKKVKKNVTS
;
A
#
# COMPACT_ATOMS: atom_id res chain seq x y z
N MET A 1 1.62 -3.76 12.45
CA MET A 1 0.15 -3.69 12.67
C MET A 1 -0.44 -4.85 13.45
N LYS A 2 -1.40 -4.52 14.32
CA LYS A 2 -2.37 -5.46 14.91
C LYS A 2 -3.58 -5.62 13.97
N LYS A 3 -4.39 -6.67 14.15
CA LYS A 3 -5.54 -6.96 13.26
C LYS A 3 -6.60 -5.85 13.21
N LYS A 4 -6.71 -5.02 14.26
CA LYS A 4 -7.68 -3.91 14.33
C LYS A 4 -7.36 -2.79 13.34
N ASP A 5 -6.08 -2.44 13.21
CA ASP A 5 -5.59 -1.40 12.29
C ASP A 5 -5.93 -1.71 10.81
N LEU A 6 -6.03 -3.00 10.47
CA LEU A 6 -6.38 -3.48 9.13
C LEU A 6 -7.85 -3.24 8.77
N MET A 7 -8.78 -3.32 9.73
CA MET A 7 -10.20 -3.03 9.49
C MET A 7 -10.42 -1.53 9.31
N GLU A 8 -9.76 -0.71 10.12
CA GLU A 8 -9.84 0.75 9.98
C GLU A 8 -9.32 1.23 8.62
N LEU A 9 -8.26 0.63 8.10
CA LEU A 9 -7.74 0.94 6.77
C LEU A 9 -8.68 0.56 5.62
N LYS A 10 -9.52 -0.45 5.80
CA LYS A 10 -10.54 -0.80 4.79
C LYS A 10 -11.66 0.25 4.73
N ASN A 11 -11.96 0.92 5.83
CA ASN A 11 -13.00 1.95 5.89
C ASN A 11 -12.51 3.33 5.39
N LYS A 12 -11.20 3.55 5.36
CA LYS A 12 -10.59 4.81 4.89
C LYS A 12 -10.69 4.99 3.38
N ASN A 13 -10.75 6.25 2.95
CA ASN A 13 -10.75 6.62 1.54
C ASN A 13 -9.41 6.24 0.87
N ILE A 14 -9.41 5.98 -0.43
CA ILE A 14 -8.23 5.59 -1.22
C ILE A 14 -7.12 6.65 -1.08
N GLU A 15 -7.50 7.93 -1.07
CA GLU A 15 -6.57 9.04 -0.88
C GLU A 15 -5.88 9.02 0.49
N GLU A 16 -6.60 8.66 1.56
CA GLU A 16 -5.99 8.55 2.90
C GLU A 16 -5.01 7.37 2.98
N ILE A 17 -5.32 6.27 2.28
CA ILE A 17 -4.43 5.12 2.20
C ILE A 17 -3.17 5.51 1.45
N GLN A 18 -3.28 6.26 0.35
CA GLN A 18 -2.14 6.76 -0.40
C GLN A 18 -1.26 7.70 0.45
N LYS A 19 -1.87 8.67 1.14
CA LYS A 19 -1.12 9.57 2.06
C LYS A 19 -0.33 8.80 3.12
N LYS A 20 -0.92 7.73 3.68
CA LYS A 20 -0.23 6.87 4.66
C LYS A 20 0.92 6.08 4.04
N ILE A 21 0.79 5.64 2.79
CA ILE A 21 1.88 4.98 2.06
C ILE A 21 3.04 5.97 1.91
N ASP A 22 2.77 7.18 1.44
CA ASP A 22 3.81 8.20 1.21
C ASP A 22 4.55 8.59 2.50
N GLN A 23 3.81 8.71 3.60
CA GLN A 23 4.38 8.92 4.93
C GLN A 23 5.30 7.75 5.35
N LEU A 24 4.83 6.50 5.21
CA LEU A 24 5.63 5.33 5.58
C LEU A 24 6.87 5.16 4.70
N VAL A 25 6.81 5.51 3.42
CA VAL A 25 7.97 5.51 2.52
C VAL A 25 9.01 6.51 3.03
N SER A 26 8.58 7.75 3.30
CA SER A 26 9.45 8.81 3.82
C SER A 26 10.11 8.39 5.13
N GLU A 27 9.33 7.83 6.05
CA GLU A 27 9.85 7.29 7.30
C GLU A 27 10.86 6.16 7.07
N ILE A 28 10.63 5.22 6.14
CA ILE A 28 11.58 4.14 5.84
C ILE A 28 12.91 4.73 5.33
N VAL A 29 12.86 5.78 4.50
CA VAL A 29 14.06 6.45 3.99
C VAL A 29 14.85 7.08 5.13
N VAL A 30 14.20 7.84 6.01
CA VAL A 30 14.83 8.44 7.20
C VAL A 30 15.43 7.36 8.11
N ASN A 31 14.67 6.30 8.40
CA ASN A 31 15.15 5.21 9.26
C ASN A 31 16.35 4.47 8.63
N LYS A 32 16.39 4.31 7.29
CA LYS A 32 17.57 3.76 6.60
C LYS A 32 18.79 4.67 6.75
N LEU A 33 18.59 5.99 6.68
CA LEU A 33 19.65 6.98 6.84
C LEU A 33 20.19 6.96 8.27
N GLU A 34 19.31 6.95 9.27
CA GLU A 34 19.67 6.82 10.69
C GLU A 34 20.38 5.49 10.99
N LEU A 35 19.98 4.40 10.33
CA LEU A 35 20.65 3.10 10.44
C LEU A 35 22.08 3.19 9.91
N LYS A 36 22.28 3.80 8.74
CA LYS A 36 23.62 4.00 8.17
C LYS A 36 24.49 4.90 9.05
N MET A 37 23.89 5.85 9.74
CA MET A 37 24.57 6.73 10.71
C MET A 37 24.81 6.05 12.07
N GLY A 38 24.40 4.80 12.27
CA GLY A 38 24.50 4.10 13.56
C GLY A 38 23.61 4.67 14.67
N LYS A 39 22.69 5.59 14.34
CA LYS A 39 21.77 6.24 15.30
C LYS A 39 20.52 5.41 15.57
N LEU A 40 20.20 4.48 14.67
CA LEU A 40 19.01 3.65 14.80
C LEU A 40 19.25 2.46 15.74
N LYS A 41 18.80 2.58 16.99
CA LYS A 41 18.87 1.50 17.99
C LYS A 41 18.04 0.26 17.62
N ASN A 42 16.97 0.43 16.85
CA ASN A 42 16.03 -0.64 16.53
C ASN A 42 16.02 -1.00 15.04
N VAL A 43 16.91 -1.92 14.65
CA VAL A 43 17.05 -2.41 13.27
C VAL A 43 15.78 -3.09 12.73
N HIS A 44 14.96 -3.67 13.61
CA HIS A 44 13.72 -4.35 13.24
C HIS A 44 12.62 -3.38 12.81
N LEU A 45 12.75 -2.09 13.16
CA LEU A 45 11.77 -1.07 12.85
C LEU A 45 11.55 -0.93 11.34
N ILE A 46 12.62 -0.97 10.55
CA ILE A 46 12.56 -0.90 9.08
C ILE A 46 11.79 -2.10 8.52
N SER A 47 12.07 -3.31 9.00
CA SER A 47 11.38 -4.53 8.57
C SER A 47 9.89 -4.48 8.91
N LYS A 48 9.52 -4.01 10.10
CA LYS A 48 8.12 -3.81 10.50
C LYS A 48 7.42 -2.79 9.60
N LYS A 49 8.04 -1.63 9.35
CA LYS A 49 7.48 -0.59 8.46
C LYS A 49 7.29 -1.07 7.02
N LYS A 50 8.25 -1.84 6.48
CA LYS A 50 8.10 -2.47 5.15
C LYS A 50 6.92 -3.45 5.10
N LYS A 51 6.72 -4.27 6.12
CA LYS A 51 5.57 -5.19 6.20
C LYS A 51 4.25 -4.43 6.27
N ASP A 52 4.22 -3.33 7.01
CA ASP A 52 3.02 -2.49 7.12
C ASP A 52 2.74 -1.73 5.80
N LEU A 53 3.77 -1.27 5.08
CA LEU A 53 3.64 -0.73 3.73
C LEU A 53 3.06 -1.74 2.73
N ALA A 54 3.59 -2.97 2.68
CA ALA A 54 3.08 -4.01 1.79
C ALA A 54 1.59 -4.35 2.05
N ARG A 55 1.16 -4.27 3.32
CA ARG A 55 -0.25 -4.47 3.69
C ARG A 55 -1.13 -3.34 3.17
N LEU A 56 -0.68 -2.09 3.27
CA LEU A 56 -1.40 -0.92 2.75
C LEU A 56 -1.55 -0.98 1.22
N GLU A 57 -0.46 -1.30 0.52
CA GLU A 57 -0.48 -1.49 -0.94
C GLU A 57 -1.44 -2.60 -1.35
N THR A 58 -1.49 -3.69 -0.58
CA THR A 58 -2.44 -4.78 -0.82
C THR A 58 -3.88 -4.31 -0.67
N ILE A 59 -4.20 -3.55 0.40
CA ILE A 59 -5.55 -3.01 0.62
C ILE A 59 -5.93 -2.03 -0.51
N LEU A 60 -5.01 -1.16 -0.91
CA LEU A 60 -5.20 -0.23 -2.03
C LEU A 60 -5.52 -0.99 -3.31
N LYS A 61 -4.72 -2.02 -3.63
CA LYS A 61 -4.91 -2.87 -4.81
C LYS A 61 -6.25 -3.61 -4.78
N LEU A 62 -6.64 -4.16 -3.63
CA LEU A 62 -7.94 -4.80 -3.44
C LEU A 62 -9.11 -3.82 -3.66
N LYS A 63 -9.00 -2.58 -3.16
CA LYS A 63 -10.00 -1.54 -3.42
C LYS A 63 -10.09 -1.21 -4.91
N TYR A 64 -8.96 -1.06 -5.60
CA TYR A 64 -8.94 -0.85 -7.05
C TYR A 64 -9.57 -2.00 -7.83
N PHE A 65 -9.32 -3.26 -7.44
CA PHE A 65 -9.96 -4.42 -8.07
C PHE A 65 -11.46 -4.47 -7.81
N ALA A 66 -11.91 -4.17 -6.59
CA ALA A 66 -13.34 -4.11 -6.26
C ALA A 66 -14.08 -3.03 -7.07
N ILE A 67 -13.40 -1.91 -7.39
CA ILE A 67 -13.97 -0.81 -8.19
C ILE A 67 -13.89 -1.09 -9.70
N LYS A 68 -13.01 -1.99 -10.16
CA LYS A 68 -12.89 -2.38 -11.58
C LYS A 68 -13.45 -3.79 -11.83
N PRO A 69 -14.78 -3.99 -11.91
CA PRO A 69 -15.31 -5.28 -12.33
C PRO A 69 -15.24 -5.53 -13.86
N ASN A 70 -14.92 -4.55 -14.72
CA ASN A 70 -15.20 -4.68 -16.17
C ASN A 70 -14.21 -3.98 -17.12
N ILE A 71 -12.97 -4.48 -17.25
CA ILE A 71 -12.05 -4.05 -18.33
C ILE A 71 -11.74 -5.20 -19.32
N SER A 72 -11.97 -6.45 -18.92
CA SER A 72 -11.78 -7.62 -19.80
C SER A 72 -12.91 -7.80 -20.83
N GLU A 73 -14.15 -7.37 -20.56
CA GLU A 73 -15.26 -7.59 -21.50
C GLU A 73 -15.34 -6.58 -22.66
N LYS A 74 -14.81 -5.35 -22.49
CA LYS A 74 -14.92 -4.30 -23.53
C LYS A 74 -13.96 -4.47 -24.71
N LYS A 75 -12.88 -5.26 -24.57
CA LYS A 75 -11.94 -5.51 -25.69
C LYS A 75 -12.40 -6.64 -26.62
N VAL A 76 -13.27 -7.55 -26.16
CA VAL A 76 -13.73 -8.68 -26.98
C VAL A 76 -14.82 -8.22 -27.96
N LYS A 77 -15.73 -7.32 -27.58
CA LYS A 77 -16.85 -6.89 -28.45
C LYS A 77 -16.48 -5.94 -29.60
N LYS A 78 -15.25 -5.38 -29.64
CA LYS A 78 -14.80 -4.52 -30.76
C LYS A 78 -14.09 -5.28 -31.89
N ASN A 79 -13.74 -6.55 -31.68
CA ASN A 79 -13.01 -7.36 -32.67
C ASN A 79 -13.91 -8.37 -33.40
N VAL A 80 -15.23 -8.31 -33.23
CA VAL A 80 -16.19 -9.24 -33.87
C VAL A 80 -17.17 -8.50 -34.81
N THR A 81 -16.91 -7.23 -35.13
CA THR A 81 -17.72 -6.43 -36.06
C THR A 81 -16.86 -5.68 -37.07
N SER A 82 -15.83 -6.35 -37.60
CA SER A 82 -15.16 -5.98 -38.87
C SER A 82 -15.64 -6.88 -39.98
#